data_AF-A0A045HUL1-F1
#
_entry.id   AF-A0A045HUL1-F1
#
_cell.length_a   1.000
_cell.length_b   1.000
_cell.length_c   1.000
_cell.angle_alpha   90.00
_cell.angle_beta   90.00
_cell.angle_gamma   90.00
#
_symmetry.space_group_name_H-M   'P 1'
#
loop_
_entity.id
_entity.type
_entity.pdbx_description
1 polymer ?
#
loop_
_entity_poly.entity_id
_entity_poly.type
_entity_poly.pdbx_seq_one_letter_code
_entity_poly.pdbx_strand_id
1 'polypeptide(L)'
;MSVENSQIREPPPLPPVLLEVWPVIAVGALAWLVAAVAAFVVPGLASWRPVTVAGLATGLLGTTIFVWQLAAARRGARGAQAGLETYLDPK
;
A
#
# COMPACT_ATOMS: atom_id res chain seq x y z
N MET A 1 -2.75 -32.57 38.00
CA MET A 1 -3.21 -31.31 37.39
C MET A 1 -3.35 -31.57 35.91
N SER A 2 -4.58 -31.79 35.44
CA SER A 2 -4.87 -32.03 34.02
C SER A 2 -4.80 -30.68 33.31
N VAL A 3 -3.78 -30.49 32.47
CA VAL A 3 -3.73 -29.34 31.57
C VAL A 3 -4.80 -29.64 30.51
N GLU A 4 -5.99 -29.06 30.70
CA GLU A 4 -7.03 -28.99 29.67
C GLU A 4 -6.34 -28.55 28.39
N ASN A 5 -6.35 -29.43 27.38
CA ASN A 5 -5.80 -29.15 26.07
C ASN A 5 -6.71 -28.08 25.44
N SER A 6 -6.46 -26.81 25.78
CA SER A 6 -7.08 -25.66 25.14
C SER A 6 -6.71 -25.73 23.68
N GLN A 7 -7.55 -26.39 22.89
CA GLN A 7 -7.48 -26.46 21.45
C GLN A 7 -7.33 -25.01 20.96
N ILE A 8 -6.10 -24.60 20.67
CA ILE A 8 -5.80 -23.28 20.13
C ILE A 8 -6.46 -23.29 18.76
N ARG A 9 -7.66 -22.71 18.70
CA ARG A 9 -8.41 -22.60 17.46
C ARG A 9 -7.62 -21.63 16.59
N GLU A 10 -6.96 -22.17 15.57
CA GLU A 10 -6.16 -21.37 14.67
C GLU A 10 -7.07 -20.32 14.00
N PRO A 11 -6.69 -19.03 14.03
CA PRO A 11 -7.49 -17.99 13.40
C PRO A 11 -7.65 -18.29 11.90
N PRO A 12 -8.82 -18.03 11.31
CA PRO A 12 -8.99 -18.19 9.88
C PRO A 12 -7.97 -17.31 9.14
N PRO A 13 -7.42 -17.78 8.01
CA PRO A 13 -6.45 -17.01 7.24
C PRO A 13 -7.06 -15.69 6.77
N LEU A 14 -6.27 -14.62 6.84
CA LEU A 14 -6.69 -13.31 6.35
C LEU A 14 -6.88 -13.36 4.82
N PRO A 15 -7.90 -12.66 4.28
CA PRO A 15 -8.07 -12.52 2.84
C PRO A 15 -6.78 -12.00 2.18
N PRO A 16 -6.29 -12.61 1.09
CA PRO A 16 -5.04 -12.22 0.44
C PRO A 16 -4.98 -10.73 0.07
N VAL A 17 -6.11 -10.16 -0.35
CA VAL A 17 -6.23 -8.75 -0.73
C VAL A 17 -5.88 -7.78 0.41
N LEU A 18 -6.06 -8.17 1.67
CA LEU A 18 -5.71 -7.34 2.83
C LEU A 18 -4.20 -7.37 3.14
N LEU A 19 -3.48 -8.32 2.57
CA LEU A 19 -2.03 -8.48 2.72
C LEU A 19 -1.28 -7.80 1.57
N GLU A 20 -1.97 -7.49 0.46
CA GLU A 20 -1.41 -6.82 -0.69
C GLU A 20 -1.41 -5.30 -0.54
N VAL A 21 -0.29 -4.67 -0.90
CA VAL A 21 -0.12 -3.20 -0.86
C VAL A 21 -0.77 -2.52 -2.07
N TRP A 22 -0.88 -3.22 -3.19
CA TRP A 22 -1.39 -2.68 -4.45
C TRP A 22 -2.82 -2.12 -4.35
N PRO A 23 -3.78 -2.80 -3.70
CA PRO A 23 -5.11 -2.25 -3.45
C PRO A 23 -5.07 -0.91 -2.69
N VAL A 24 -4.22 -0.79 -1.66
CA VAL A 24 -4.09 0.44 -0.86
C VAL A 24 -3.52 1.58 -1.70
N ILE A 25 -2.46 1.31 -2.48
CA ILE A 25 -1.86 2.29 -3.40
C ILE A 25 -2.90 2.75 -4.44
N ALA A 26 -3.64 1.81 -5.05
CA ALA A 26 -4.62 2.10 -6.07
C ALA A 26 -5.77 2.98 -5.55
N VAL A 27 -6.33 2.62 -4.39
CA VAL A 27 -7.41 3.40 -3.76
C VAL A 27 -6.92 4.79 -3.37
N GLY A 28 -5.74 4.91 -2.76
CA GLY A 28 -5.17 6.20 -2.37
C GLY A 28 -4.87 7.10 -3.57
N ALA A 29 -4.25 6.55 -4.62
CA ALA A 29 -3.96 7.28 -5.85
C ALA A 29 -5.24 7.76 -6.54
N LEU A 30 -6.25 6.89 -6.64
CA LEU A 30 -7.54 7.24 -7.24
C LEU A 30 -8.25 8.34 -6.45
N ALA A 31 -8.24 8.26 -5.12
CA ALA A 31 -8.84 9.28 -4.26
C ALA A 31 -8.19 10.66 -4.47
N TRP A 32 -6.86 10.72 -4.50
CA TRP A 32 -6.14 11.97 -4.78
C TRP A 32 -6.34 12.48 -6.20
N LEU A 33 -6.44 11.58 -7.19
CA LEU A 33 -6.73 11.95 -8.57
C LEU A 33 -8.13 12.57 -8.69
N VAL A 34 -9.14 11.95 -8.10
CA VAL A 34 -10.51 12.48 -8.07
C VAL A 34 -10.55 13.83 -7.37
N ALA A 35 -9.87 13.97 -6.22
CA ALA A 35 -9.79 15.24 -5.50
C ALA A 35 -9.09 16.34 -6.34
N ALA A 36 -8.02 16.00 -7.04
CA ALA A 36 -7.35 16.92 -7.95
C ALA A 36 -8.28 17.36 -9.08
N VAL A 37 -8.93 16.43 -9.78
CA VAL A 37 -9.91 16.74 -10.83
C VAL A 37 -11.00 17.68 -10.29
N ALA A 38 -11.55 17.39 -9.12
CA ALA A 38 -12.55 18.24 -8.47
C ALA A 38 -12.03 19.65 -8.19
N ALA A 39 -10.79 19.79 -7.70
CA ALA A 39 -10.16 21.08 -7.41
C ALA A 39 -9.91 21.94 -8.66
N PHE A 40 -9.77 21.33 -9.84
CA PHE A 40 -9.61 22.05 -11.11
C PHE A 40 -10.93 22.35 -11.82
N VAL A 41 -11.94 21.50 -11.66
CA VAL A 41 -13.24 21.62 -12.35
C VAL A 41 -14.28 22.40 -11.54
N VAL A 42 -14.22 22.35 -10.21
CA VAL A 42 -15.20 23.00 -9.31
C VAL A 42 -14.60 24.30 -8.74
N PRO A 43 -15.13 25.50 -9.08
CA PRO A 43 -14.57 26.76 -8.61
C PRO A 43 -14.44 26.88 -7.08
N GLY A 44 -15.41 26.33 -6.34
CA GLY A 44 -15.39 26.31 -4.86
C GLY A 44 -14.28 25.47 -4.24
N LEU A 45 -13.58 24.65 -5.02
CA LEU A 45 -12.48 23.79 -4.56
C LEU A 45 -11.10 24.28 -5.05
N ALA A 46 -11.01 25.47 -5.67
CA ALA A 46 -9.76 25.94 -6.25
C ALA A 46 -8.62 26.09 -5.22
N SER A 47 -8.93 26.38 -3.95
CA SER A 47 -7.94 26.44 -2.87
C SER A 47 -7.32 25.09 -2.52
N TRP A 48 -7.93 23.97 -2.92
CA TRP A 48 -7.42 22.61 -2.69
C TRP A 48 -6.42 22.15 -3.75
N ARG A 49 -6.19 22.92 -4.83
CA ARG A 49 -5.25 22.54 -5.89
C ARG A 49 -3.84 22.24 -5.37
N PRO A 50 -3.22 23.06 -4.49
CA PRO A 50 -1.89 22.75 -3.99
C PRO A 50 -1.84 21.45 -3.20
N VAL A 51 -2.84 21.19 -2.33
CA VAL A 51 -2.86 19.99 -1.49
C VAL A 51 -3.13 18.73 -2.31
N THR A 52 -3.99 18.80 -3.32
CA THR A 52 -4.31 17.66 -4.18
C THR A 52 -3.17 17.30 -5.13
N VAL A 53 -2.45 18.29 -5.65
CA VAL A 53 -1.21 18.08 -6.40
C VAL A 53 -0.12 17.49 -5.50
N ALA A 54 0.04 18.02 -4.28
CA ALA A 54 1.00 17.47 -3.31
C ALA A 54 0.68 16.00 -2.98
N GLY A 55 -0.58 15.67 -2.73
CA GLY A 55 -1.01 14.28 -2.47
C GLY A 55 -0.69 13.33 -3.63
N LEU A 56 -0.95 13.75 -4.87
CA LEU A 56 -0.57 12.98 -6.06
C LEU A 56 0.96 12.79 -6.17
N ALA A 57 1.73 13.86 -5.95
CA ALA A 57 3.18 13.81 -5.99
C ALA A 57 3.76 12.89 -4.90
N THR A 58 3.24 12.97 -3.68
CA THR A 58 3.60 12.08 -2.57
C THR A 58 3.27 10.63 -2.89
N GLY A 59 2.08 10.36 -3.44
CA GLY A 59 1.68 9.01 -3.86
C GLY A 59 2.61 8.43 -4.93
N LEU A 60 2.96 9.23 -5.95
CA LEU A 60 3.92 8.85 -6.98
C LEU A 60 5.31 8.55 -6.40
N LEU A 61 5.80 9.42 -5.51
CA LEU A 61 7.10 9.25 -4.85
C LEU A 61 7.13 7.96 -4.02
N GLY A 62 6.13 7.76 -3.15
CA GLY A 62 6.04 6.56 -2.31
C GLY A 62 5.96 5.27 -3.13
N THR A 63 5.14 5.26 -4.19
CA THR A 63 5.01 4.11 -5.10
C THR A 63 6.32 3.84 -5.84
N THR A 64 7.02 4.87 -6.28
CA THR A 64 8.32 4.74 -6.95
C THR A 64 9.36 4.10 -6.03
N ILE A 65 9.45 4.59 -4.78
CA ILE A 65 10.34 4.01 -3.76
C ILE A 65 9.99 2.55 -3.52
N PHE A 66 8.70 2.22 -3.35
CA PHE A 66 8.25 0.85 -3.14
C PHE A 66 8.66 -0.08 -4.30
N VAL A 67 8.39 0.31 -5.54
CA VAL A 67 8.76 -0.49 -6.73
C VAL A 67 10.27 -0.65 -6.84
N TRP A 68 11.04 0.39 -6.51
CA TRP A 68 12.49 0.32 -6.49
C TRP A 68 13.01 -0.65 -5.43
N GLN A 69 12.40 -0.65 -4.24
CA GLN A 69 12.71 -1.61 -3.17
C GLN A 69 12.30 -3.04 -3.54
N LEU A 70 11.13 -3.22 -4.17
CA LEU A 70 10.69 -4.53 -4.66
C LEU A 70 11.66 -5.07 -5.71
N ALA A 71 12.12 -4.22 -6.63
CA ALA A 71 13.14 -4.60 -7.61
C ALA A 71 14.49 -4.90 -6.94
N ALA A 72 14.87 -4.20 -5.86
CA ALA A 72 16.08 -4.49 -5.10
C ALA A 72 16.00 -5.84 -4.37
N ALA A 73 14.85 -6.15 -3.76
CA ALA A 73 14.58 -7.43 -3.12
C ALA A 73 14.65 -8.59 -4.13
N ARG A 74 14.05 -8.41 -5.32
CA ARG A 74 14.16 -9.39 -6.44
C ARG A 74 15.59 -9.68 -6.86
N ARG A 75 16.51 -8.72 -6.71
CA ARG A 75 17.94 -8.86 -7.04
C ARG A 75 18.77 -9.39 -5.87
N GLY A 76 18.17 -9.63 -4.69
CA GLY A 76 18.88 -10.07 -3.50
C GLY A 76 19.81 -9.01 -2.89
N ALA A 77 19.51 -7.72 -3.08
CA ALA A 77 20.34 -6.65 -2.53
C ALA A 77 20.31 -6.65 -0.99
N ARG A 78 21.48 -6.62 -0.35
CA ARG A 78 21.61 -6.65 1.14
C ARG A 78 20.90 -5.51 1.85
N GLY A 79 20.68 -4.38 1.17
CA GLY A 79 19.98 -3.21 1.71
C GLY A 79 18.50 -3.10 1.31
N ALA A 80 17.93 -4.13 0.68
CA ALA A 80 16.50 -4.14 0.35
C ALA A 80 15.66 -4.36 1.61
N GLN A 81 14.43 -3.84 1.60
CA GLN A 81 13.47 -4.08 2.68
C GLN A 81 13.11 -5.58 2.75
N ALA A 82 13.27 -6.18 3.94
CA ALA A 82 12.85 -7.55 4.23
C ALA A 82 11.31 -7.64 4.26
N GLY A 83 10.77 -8.79 3.86
CA GLY A 83 9.34 -9.06 3.73
C GLY A 83 8.74 -8.75 2.35
N LEU A 84 9.49 -8.13 1.43
CA LEU A 84 9.02 -7.92 0.05
C LEU A 84 9.13 -9.20 -0.80
N GLU A 85 9.97 -10.14 -0.39
CA GLU A 85 10.07 -11.48 -0.97
C GLU A 85 8.77 -12.28 -0.90
N THR A 86 7.93 -12.03 0.12
CA THR A 86 6.59 -12.65 0.23
C THR A 86 5.67 -12.24 -0.91
N TYR A 87 5.87 -11.06 -1.52
CA TYR A 87 5.14 -10.67 -2.74
C TYR A 87 5.58 -11.43 -3.99
N LEU A 88 6.78 -12.01 -3.98
CA LEU A 88 7.34 -12.74 -5.12
C LEU A 88 7.03 -14.24 -5.03
N ASP A 89 7.01 -14.78 -3.82
CA ASP A 89 6.70 -16.16 -3.51
C ASP A 89 5.66 -16.20 -2.36
N PRO A 90 4.36 -16.02 -2.69
CA PRO A 90 3.30 -16.11 -1.71
C PRO A 90 3.15 -17.58 -1.30
N LYS A 91 3.66 -17.91 -0.11
CA LYS A 91 3.53 -19.23 0.53
C LYS A 91 2.23 -19.37 1.31
#